data_AF-A0AAN8RFL2-F1
#
_entry.id   AF-A0AAN8RFL2-F1
#
_cell.length_a   1.000
_cell.length_b   1.000
_cell.length_c   1.000
_cell.angle_alpha   90.00
_cell.angle_beta   90.00
_cell.angle_gamma   90.00
#
_symmetry.space_group_name_H-M   'P 1'
#
loop_
_entity.id
_entity.type
_entity.pdbx_description
1 polymer ?
#
loop_
_entity_poly.entity_id
_entity_poly.type
_entity_poly.pdbx_seq_one_letter_code
_entity_poly.pdbx_strand_id
1 'polypeptide(L)'
;MAFHNQGGRSNYLSSIEPVQFKPPAVDIDKTHGHFIGNAVSYLSSIRPEDFNAPRALWERVFDEGARQRFVKNISGHMANCHHQDAIKRMITIFREVSGDLGSRLEQATGIKGYPGIKELSFNGTHNGMGETIKVANQTPSEKFGRDHGNLNAGPRHGTHGQSTKIEGIRSNL
;
A
#
# COMPACT_ATOMS: atom_id res chain seq x y z
N MET A 1 24.17 -24.40 -19.56
CA MET A 1 24.28 -25.38 -20.67
C MET A 1 22.92 -25.99 -20.91
N ALA A 2 22.39 -25.93 -22.13
CA ALA A 2 21.12 -26.60 -22.46
C ALA A 2 21.41 -28.07 -22.77
N PHE A 3 21.02 -28.97 -21.86
CA PHE A 3 21.31 -30.41 -21.99
C PHE A 3 20.36 -31.14 -22.96
N HIS A 4 19.17 -30.58 -23.22
CA HIS A 4 18.19 -31.10 -24.18
C HIS A 4 17.55 -29.96 -24.97
N ASN A 5 17.80 -29.92 -26.29
CA ASN A 5 17.37 -28.82 -27.16
C ASN A 5 16.23 -29.20 -28.13
N GLN A 6 15.44 -30.22 -27.77
CA GLN A 6 14.28 -30.70 -28.55
C GLN A 6 14.56 -31.11 -30.01
N GLY A 7 15.83 -31.35 -30.37
CA GLY A 7 16.23 -31.84 -31.68
C GLY A 7 15.97 -30.83 -32.81
N GLY A 8 15.42 -31.31 -33.92
CA GLY A 8 15.06 -30.48 -35.09
C GLY A 8 13.67 -29.83 -35.01
N ARG A 9 13.00 -29.90 -33.85
CA ARG A 9 11.67 -29.30 -33.69
C ARG A 9 11.74 -27.80 -33.94
N SER A 10 10.78 -27.30 -34.71
CA SER A 10 10.65 -25.87 -34.98
C SER A 10 10.60 -25.07 -33.67
N ASN A 11 11.38 -24.00 -33.59
CA ASN A 11 11.41 -23.08 -32.44
C ASN A 11 10.24 -22.06 -32.47
N TYR A 12 9.23 -22.32 -33.30
CA TYR A 12 8.01 -21.56 -33.49
C TYR A 12 6.84 -22.54 -33.67
N LEU A 13 5.60 -22.03 -33.60
CA LEU A 13 4.40 -22.82 -33.84
C LEU A 13 4.24 -23.09 -35.34
N SER A 14 4.86 -24.17 -35.83
CA SER A 14 4.82 -24.55 -37.24
C SER A 14 3.45 -25.09 -37.65
N SER A 15 2.95 -24.65 -38.82
CA SER A 15 1.77 -25.23 -39.45
C SER A 15 2.06 -26.55 -40.18
N ILE A 16 3.34 -26.82 -40.49
CA ILE A 16 3.82 -28.07 -41.11
C ILE A 16 3.91 -29.18 -40.06
N GLU A 17 4.29 -28.82 -38.82
CA GLU A 17 4.38 -29.72 -37.67
C GLU A 17 3.59 -29.16 -36.48
N PRO A 18 2.25 -29.27 -36.50
CA PRO A 18 1.40 -28.64 -35.50
C PRO A 18 1.54 -29.29 -34.12
N VAL A 19 1.59 -28.45 -33.08
CA VAL A 19 1.61 -28.87 -31.68
C VAL A 19 0.18 -28.95 -31.13
N GLN A 20 -0.10 -29.94 -30.27
CA GLN A 20 -1.41 -30.06 -29.62
C GLN A 20 -1.46 -29.20 -28.35
N PHE A 21 -2.44 -28.29 -28.29
CA PHE A 21 -2.74 -27.53 -27.08
C PHE A 21 -3.72 -28.30 -26.19
N LYS A 22 -3.49 -28.27 -24.88
CA LYS A 22 -4.49 -28.76 -23.93
C LYS A 22 -5.61 -27.72 -23.81
N PRO A 23 -6.89 -28.12 -23.86
CA PRO A 23 -7.98 -27.19 -23.63
C PRO A 23 -7.88 -26.64 -22.19
N PRO A 24 -8.18 -25.34 -21.98
CA PRO A 24 -8.21 -24.77 -20.65
C PRO A 24 -9.32 -25.43 -19.82
N ALA A 25 -9.03 -25.75 -18.57
CA ALA A 25 -10.00 -26.41 -17.67
C ALA A 25 -11.11 -25.45 -17.19
N VAL A 26 -10.82 -24.14 -17.20
CA VAL A 26 -11.75 -23.06 -16.82
C VAL A 26 -11.59 -21.88 -17.76
N ASP A 27 -12.66 -21.10 -17.88
CA ASP A 27 -12.66 -19.84 -18.62
C ASP A 27 -11.92 -18.77 -17.83
N ILE A 28 -10.62 -18.60 -18.12
CA ILE A 28 -9.71 -17.69 -17.40
C ILE A 28 -10.25 -16.25 -17.43
N ASP A 29 -10.88 -15.83 -18.53
CA ASP A 29 -11.43 -14.48 -18.69
C ASP A 29 -12.62 -14.21 -17.77
N LYS A 30 -13.38 -15.26 -17.42
CA LYS A 30 -14.48 -15.17 -16.41
C LYS A 30 -14.01 -15.40 -14.98
N THR A 31 -12.90 -16.12 -14.80
CA THR A 31 -12.46 -16.55 -13.47
C THR A 31 -11.53 -15.51 -12.83
N HIS A 32 -10.84 -14.69 -13.64
CA HIS A 32 -10.00 -13.59 -13.18
C HIS A 32 -10.76 -12.25 -13.22
N GLY A 33 -10.52 -11.39 -12.21
CA GLY A 33 -11.22 -10.12 -12.08
C GLY A 33 -11.07 -9.22 -13.31
N HIS A 34 -12.13 -8.50 -13.68
CA HIS A 34 -12.09 -7.53 -14.76
C HIS A 34 -11.29 -6.28 -14.35
N PHE A 35 -10.19 -6.02 -15.05
CA PHE A 35 -9.40 -4.80 -14.88
C PHE A 35 -9.85 -3.74 -15.88
N ILE A 36 -10.53 -2.70 -15.39
CA ILE A 36 -10.84 -1.50 -16.15
C ILE A 36 -10.17 -0.33 -15.43
N GLY A 37 -9.25 0.37 -16.10
CA GLY A 37 -8.56 1.50 -15.50
C GLY A 37 -7.61 2.20 -16.47
N ASN A 38 -7.25 3.43 -16.12
CA ASN A 38 -6.17 4.17 -16.76
C ASN A 38 -4.84 3.86 -16.06
N ALA A 39 -3.71 4.15 -16.71
CA ALA A 39 -2.44 4.23 -16.00
C ALA A 39 -2.49 5.41 -15.01
N VAL A 40 -2.43 5.12 -13.71
CA VAL A 40 -2.48 6.13 -12.64
C VAL A 40 -1.18 6.11 -11.86
N SER A 41 -0.59 7.28 -11.66
CA SER A 41 0.44 7.49 -10.63
C SER A 41 -0.27 7.66 -9.29
N TYR A 42 -0.38 6.57 -8.53
CA TYR A 42 -1.12 6.53 -7.27
C TYR A 42 -0.18 6.56 -6.06
N LEU A 43 -0.53 7.40 -5.08
CA LEU A 43 0.07 7.39 -3.76
C LEU A 43 -1.01 7.01 -2.75
N SER A 44 -0.72 6.01 -1.92
CA SER A 44 -1.65 5.55 -0.88
C SER A 44 -1.94 6.67 0.13
N SER A 45 -3.05 6.54 0.85
CA SER A 45 -3.37 7.39 2.00
C SER A 45 -3.38 6.55 3.27
N ILE A 46 -2.82 7.09 4.37
CA ILE A 46 -2.97 6.52 5.70
C ILE A 46 -4.39 6.81 6.16
N ARG A 47 -5.08 5.79 6.66
CA ARG A 47 -6.46 5.90 7.14
C ARG A 47 -6.62 5.27 8.52
N PRO A 48 -7.67 5.62 9.28
CA PRO A 48 -7.91 5.00 10.59
C PRO A 48 -8.01 3.48 10.53
N GLU A 49 -8.51 2.92 9.42
CA GLU A 49 -8.68 1.48 9.25
C GLU A 49 -7.35 0.71 9.20
N ASP A 50 -6.25 1.36 8.78
CA ASP A 50 -4.92 0.74 8.71
C ASP A 50 -4.40 0.32 10.10
N PHE A 51 -4.94 0.92 11.17
CA PHE A 51 -4.56 0.63 12.55
C PHE A 51 -5.41 -0.47 13.21
N ASN A 52 -6.48 -0.95 12.55
CA ASN A 52 -7.38 -1.94 13.14
C ASN A 52 -6.71 -3.30 13.37
N ALA A 53 -6.00 -3.83 12.37
CA ALA A 53 -5.33 -5.12 12.48
C ALA A 53 -4.12 -5.08 13.45
N PRO A 54 -3.23 -4.07 13.40
CA PRO A 54 -2.18 -3.91 14.41
C PRO A 54 -2.72 -3.77 15.83
N ARG A 55 -3.84 -3.06 16.02
CA ARG A 55 -4.49 -2.93 17.32
C ARG A 55 -5.02 -4.26 17.82
N ALA A 56 -5.69 -5.03 16.97
CA ALA A 56 -6.15 -6.37 17.31
C ALA A 56 -5.00 -7.30 17.71
N LEU A 57 -3.86 -7.23 17.01
CA LEU A 57 -2.65 -7.97 17.36
C LEU A 57 -2.16 -7.61 18.78
N TRP A 58 -2.06 -6.31 19.08
CA TRP A 58 -1.61 -5.84 20.40
C TRP A 58 -2.59 -6.22 21.53
N GLU A 59 -3.87 -5.95 21.33
CA GLU A 59 -4.88 -6.00 22.39
C GLU A 59 -5.45 -7.40 22.61
N ARG A 60 -5.59 -8.19 21.54
CA ARG A 60 -6.32 -9.48 21.58
C ARG A 60 -5.43 -10.71 21.41
N VAL A 61 -4.28 -10.57 20.74
CA VAL A 61 -3.41 -11.72 20.43
C VAL A 61 -2.20 -11.77 21.35
N PHE A 62 -1.56 -10.63 21.62
CA PHE A 62 -0.39 -10.61 22.51
C PHE A 62 -0.77 -10.76 23.97
N ASP A 63 -0.13 -11.73 24.62
CA ASP A 63 -0.06 -11.80 26.08
C ASP A 63 0.90 -10.74 26.64
N GLU A 64 0.89 -10.54 27.96
CA GLU A 64 1.71 -9.51 28.61
C GLU A 64 3.22 -9.76 28.40
N GLY A 65 3.66 -11.02 28.37
CA GLY A 65 5.06 -11.35 28.10
C GLY A 65 5.49 -10.96 26.68
N ALA A 66 4.63 -11.16 25.70
CA ALA A 66 4.83 -10.76 24.31
C ALA A 66 4.85 -9.25 24.17
N ARG A 67 3.94 -8.53 24.85
CA ARG A 67 3.93 -7.06 24.91
C ARG A 67 5.24 -6.50 25.47
N GLN A 68 5.75 -7.07 26.56
CA GLN A 68 7.03 -6.67 27.15
C GLN A 68 8.21 -6.92 26.22
N ARG A 69 8.29 -8.10 25.59
CA ARG A 69 9.33 -8.42 24.61
C ARG A 69 9.27 -7.48 23.40
N PHE A 70 8.07 -7.18 22.90
CA PHE A 70 7.87 -6.28 21.78
C PHE A 70 8.35 -4.86 22.09
N VAL A 71 7.95 -4.30 23.23
CA VAL A 71 8.40 -2.98 23.69
C VAL A 71 9.92 -2.96 23.85
N LYS A 72 10.51 -3.97 24.49
CA LYS A 72 11.97 -4.09 24.67
C LYS A 72 12.72 -4.11 23.35
N ASN A 73 12.24 -4.87 22.37
CA ASN A 73 12.89 -4.98 21.07
C ASN A 73 12.84 -3.64 20.32
N ILE A 74 11.69 -2.97 20.34
CA ILE A 74 11.53 -1.69 19.65
C ILE A 74 12.34 -0.59 20.34
N SER A 75 12.23 -0.43 21.66
CA SER A 75 12.97 0.60 22.39
C SER A 75 14.48 0.36 22.31
N GLY A 76 14.92 -0.90 22.38
CA GLY A 76 16.32 -1.28 22.17
C GLY A 76 16.83 -0.92 20.78
N HIS A 77 16.01 -1.08 19.73
CA HIS A 77 16.38 -0.64 18.39
C HIS A 77 16.40 0.89 18.27
N MET A 78 15.40 1.57 18.85
CA MET A 78 15.30 3.04 18.87
C MET A 78 16.47 3.70 19.58
N ALA A 79 17.09 3.04 20.57
CA ALA A 79 18.27 3.54 21.27
C ALA A 79 19.47 3.82 20.35
N ASN A 80 19.52 3.19 19.17
CA ASN A 80 20.56 3.43 18.17
C ASN A 80 20.30 4.69 17.33
N CYS A 81 19.14 5.34 17.46
CA CYS A 81 18.79 6.54 16.73
C CYS A 81 19.18 7.80 17.51
N HIS A 82 20.09 8.61 16.97
CA HIS A 82 20.48 9.88 17.60
C HIS A 82 19.49 11.03 17.32
N HIS A 83 18.57 10.85 16.37
CA HIS A 83 17.60 11.87 15.98
C HIS A 83 16.33 11.75 16.83
N GLN A 84 16.24 12.55 17.90
CA GLN A 84 15.09 12.51 18.80
C GLN A 84 13.75 12.72 18.09
N ASP A 85 13.71 13.55 17.03
CA ASP A 85 12.49 13.78 16.25
C ASP A 85 11.99 12.51 15.56
N ALA A 86 12.91 11.67 15.06
CA ALA A 86 12.56 10.40 14.45
C ALA A 86 11.94 9.45 15.49
N ILE A 87 12.50 9.41 16.71
CA ILE A 87 11.94 8.62 17.81
C ILE A 87 10.53 9.12 18.17
N LYS A 88 10.34 10.44 18.29
CA LYS A 88 9.01 11.04 18.56
C LYS A 88 7.98 10.62 17.52
N ARG A 89 8.32 10.70 16.23
CA ARG A 89 7.44 10.28 15.13
C ARG A 89 7.09 8.80 15.22
N MET A 90 8.07 7.94 15.49
CA MET A 90 7.82 6.50 15.63
C MET A 90 6.89 6.17 16.81
N ILE A 91 7.12 6.77 17.97
CA ILE A 91 6.23 6.62 19.14
C ILE A 91 4.81 7.07 18.79
N THR A 92 4.68 8.16 18.03
CA THR A 92 3.37 8.69 17.62
C THR A 92 2.62 7.71 16.71
N ILE A 93 3.31 7.05 15.77
CA ILE A 93 2.70 6.02 14.92
C ILE A 93 2.22 4.83 15.76
N PHE A 94 3.02 4.36 16.73
CA PHE A 94 2.62 3.28 17.62
C PHE A 94 1.49 3.65 18.59
N ARG A 95 1.36 4.92 18.95
CA ARG A 95 0.24 5.45 19.74
C ARG A 95 -1.09 5.30 19.01
N GLU A 96 -1.12 5.47 17.69
CA GLU A 96 -2.34 5.27 16.88
C GLU A 96 -2.77 3.80 16.86
N VAL A 97 -1.83 2.86 16.99
CA VAL A 97 -2.14 1.44 17.18
C VAL A 97 -2.85 1.23 18.52
N SER A 98 -2.21 1.65 19.62
CA SER A 98 -2.82 1.62 20.95
C SER A 98 -2.16 2.64 21.87
N GLY A 99 -2.98 3.34 22.66
CA GLY A 99 -2.48 4.33 23.64
C GLY A 99 -1.52 3.70 24.66
N ASP A 100 -1.80 2.48 25.11
CA ASP A 100 -0.94 1.71 26.03
C ASP A 100 0.44 1.43 25.42
N LEU A 101 0.49 0.99 24.16
CA LEU A 101 1.75 0.74 23.46
C LEU A 101 2.59 2.03 23.35
N GLY A 102 1.96 3.13 22.97
CA GLY A 102 2.62 4.44 22.92
C GLY A 102 3.21 4.84 24.27
N SER A 103 2.45 4.74 25.34
CA SER A 103 2.90 5.08 26.71
C SER A 103 4.05 4.20 27.18
N ARG A 104 4.03 2.89 26.90
CA ARG A 104 5.12 1.97 27.25
C ARG A 104 6.42 2.31 26.50
N LEU A 105 6.32 2.73 25.24
CA LEU A 105 7.48 3.17 24.46
C LEU A 105 8.05 4.51 24.95
N GLU A 106 7.21 5.46 25.34
CA GLU A 106 7.67 6.72 25.96
C GLU A 106 8.45 6.46 27.25
N GLN A 107 7.95 5.56 28.09
CA GLN A 107 8.65 5.16 29.33
C GLN A 107 9.99 4.47 29.04
N ALA A 108 10.01 3.55 28.06
CA ALA A 108 11.23 2.80 27.73
C ALA A 108 12.30 3.65 27.03
N THR A 109 11.91 4.70 26.31
CA THR A 109 12.84 5.58 25.57
C THR A 109 13.16 6.88 26.28
N GLY A 110 12.35 7.30 27.26
CA GLY A 110 12.45 8.61 27.91
C GLY A 110 12.06 9.79 27.02
N ILE A 111 11.47 9.53 25.85
CA ILE A 111 11.11 10.55 24.85
C ILE A 111 9.59 10.58 24.70
N LYS A 112 9.01 11.78 24.80
CA LYS A 112 7.57 12.00 24.60
C LYS A 112 7.25 12.19 23.12
N GLY A 113 6.36 11.35 22.57
CA GLY A 113 5.86 11.46 21.21
C GLY A 113 4.84 12.60 21.05
N TYR A 114 4.43 12.86 19.80
CA TYR A 114 3.36 13.80 19.49
C TYR A 114 1.99 13.26 19.92
N PRO A 115 0.96 14.11 20.07
CA PRO A 115 -0.37 13.67 20.48
C PRO A 115 -1.03 12.67 19.50
N GLY A 116 -0.71 12.75 18.21
CA GLY A 116 -1.20 11.85 17.18
C GLY A 116 -0.62 12.18 15.81
N ILE A 117 -0.95 11.38 14.80
CA ILE A 117 -0.39 11.56 13.44
C ILE A 117 -1.25 12.45 12.54
N LYS A 118 -2.46 12.84 12.95
CA LYS A 118 -3.41 13.63 12.14
C LYS A 118 -2.80 14.89 11.54
N GLU A 119 -1.95 15.58 12.29
CA GLU A 119 -1.35 16.83 11.83
C GLU A 119 -0.04 16.66 11.04
N LEU A 120 0.52 15.45 10.99
CA LEU A 120 1.81 15.18 10.36
C LEU A 120 1.68 15.05 8.84
N SER A 121 2.76 15.38 8.13
CA SER A 121 2.92 15.10 6.70
C SER A 121 4.00 14.05 6.47
N PHE A 122 3.79 13.18 5.49
CA PHE A 122 4.68 12.08 5.13
C PHE A 122 5.19 12.27 3.70
N ASN A 123 6.39 11.78 3.37
CA ASN A 123 6.97 11.99 2.04
C ASN A 123 6.44 10.99 0.98
N GLY A 124 5.90 9.84 1.40
CA GLY A 124 5.50 8.75 0.49
C GLY A 124 4.05 8.29 0.62
N THR A 125 3.22 9.00 1.37
CA THR A 125 1.80 8.68 1.55
C THR A 125 1.03 9.94 1.91
N HIS A 126 -0.19 10.04 1.42
CA HIS A 126 -1.13 11.03 1.92
C HIS A 126 -1.56 10.67 3.35
N ASN A 127 -2.00 11.66 4.11
CA ASN A 127 -2.51 11.46 5.46
C ASN A 127 -4.00 11.77 5.50
N GLY A 128 -4.82 10.72 5.54
CA GLY A 128 -6.28 10.75 5.62
C GLY A 128 -6.83 10.59 7.04
N MET A 129 -6.00 10.84 8.08
CA MET A 129 -6.43 10.76 9.48
C MET A 129 -7.25 12.00 9.93
N GLY A 130 -7.30 13.04 9.11
CA GLY A 130 -8.11 14.24 9.33
C GLY A 130 -9.34 14.33 8.42
N GLU A 131 -10.14 15.39 8.60
CA GLU A 131 -11.29 15.68 7.72
C GLU A 131 -10.85 16.04 6.30
N THR A 132 -9.72 16.75 6.20
CA THR A 132 -9.04 17.05 4.93
C THR A 132 -7.78 16.20 4.83
N ILE A 133 -7.55 15.64 3.64
CA ILE A 133 -6.32 14.89 3.37
C ILE A 133 -5.14 15.86 3.37
N LYS A 134 -4.10 15.54 4.16
CA LYS A 134 -2.80 16.21 4.00
C LYS A 134 -2.01 15.51 2.92
N VAL A 135 -1.62 16.28 1.90
CA VAL A 135 -0.82 15.78 0.79
C VAL A 135 0.57 15.37 1.25
N ALA A 136 1.20 14.45 0.51
CA ALA A 136 2.56 14.03 0.83
C ALA A 136 3.53 15.20 0.60
N ASN A 137 4.57 15.31 1.42
CA ASN A 137 5.57 16.36 1.26
C ASN A 137 6.19 16.32 -0.13
N GLN A 138 6.49 17.50 -0.67
CA GLN A 138 7.13 17.66 -1.98
C GLN A 138 6.35 17.05 -3.15
N THR A 139 5.05 16.75 -2.98
CA THR A 139 4.18 16.37 -4.08
C THR A 139 3.35 17.57 -4.55
N PRO A 140 3.44 17.98 -5.83
CA PRO A 140 2.48 18.90 -6.40
C PRO A 140 1.12 18.20 -6.46
N SER A 141 0.15 18.70 -5.69
CA SER A 141 -1.18 18.13 -5.44
C SER A 141 -2.02 17.87 -6.70
N GLU A 142 -1.61 18.39 -7.85
CA GLU A 142 -2.34 18.28 -9.11
C GLU A 142 -1.92 17.08 -9.97
N LYS A 143 -0.73 16.50 -9.74
CA LYS A 143 -0.16 15.43 -10.59
C LYS A 143 -0.14 14.05 -9.94
N PHE A 144 -0.22 14.00 -8.62
CA PHE A 144 -0.42 12.77 -7.86
C PHE A 144 -1.88 12.73 -7.44
N GLY A 145 -2.60 11.70 -7.89
CA GLY A 145 -4.06 11.68 -8.01
C GLY A 145 -4.80 12.53 -6.99
N ARG A 146 -5.44 13.61 -7.46
CA ARG A 146 -6.40 14.37 -6.64
C ARG A 146 -7.42 13.38 -6.08
N ASP A 147 -7.67 13.47 -4.77
CA ASP A 147 -8.77 12.78 -4.15
C ASP A 147 -10.09 13.32 -4.71
N HIS A 148 -10.67 12.59 -5.66
CA HIS A 148 -12.01 12.91 -6.17
C HIS A 148 -13.10 12.38 -5.23
N GLY A 149 -12.75 12.09 -3.96
CA GLY A 149 -13.59 11.41 -2.97
C GLY A 149 -13.44 9.88 -2.98
N ASN A 150 -12.31 9.34 -3.47
CA ASN A 150 -12.01 7.91 -3.39
C ASN A 150 -10.64 7.74 -2.76
N LEU A 151 -10.64 7.69 -1.45
CA LEU A 151 -9.47 7.54 -0.61
C LEU A 151 -8.66 6.25 -0.91
N ASN A 152 -9.26 5.25 -1.59
CA ASN A 152 -8.63 3.97 -1.91
C ASN A 152 -8.27 3.73 -3.38
N ALA A 153 -8.46 4.72 -4.28
CA ALA A 153 -8.26 4.57 -5.73
C ALA A 153 -8.95 3.35 -6.40
N GLY A 154 -9.92 2.74 -5.72
CA GLY A 154 -10.74 1.69 -6.28
C GLY A 154 -11.70 2.20 -7.36
N PRO A 155 -12.24 1.31 -8.20
CA PRO A 155 -13.38 1.65 -9.04
C PRO A 155 -14.56 2.11 -8.18
N ARG A 156 -15.34 3.11 -8.61
CA ARG A 156 -16.59 3.49 -7.94
C ARG A 156 -17.79 3.02 -8.76
N HIS A 157 -18.91 2.86 -8.08
CA HIS A 157 -20.20 2.70 -8.74
C HIS A 157 -20.42 3.85 -9.75
N GLY A 158 -20.65 3.52 -11.02
CA GLY A 158 -20.87 4.48 -12.11
C GLY A 158 -19.62 4.87 -12.91
N THR A 159 -18.40 4.45 -12.54
CA THR A 159 -17.17 4.77 -13.31
C THR A 159 -16.97 3.90 -14.56
N HIS A 160 -17.88 2.96 -14.82
CA HIS A 160 -17.84 2.05 -15.98
C HIS A 160 -18.63 2.58 -17.20
N GLY A 161 -19.33 3.72 -17.07
CA GLY A 161 -20.32 4.18 -18.05
C GLY A 161 -19.91 5.37 -18.92
N GLN A 162 -18.79 6.04 -18.64
CA GLN A 162 -18.35 7.18 -19.45
C GLN A 162 -17.06 6.84 -20.19
N SER A 163 -17.17 6.60 -21.49
CA SER A 163 -16.01 6.71 -22.38
C SER A 163 -15.50 8.15 -22.29
N THR A 164 -14.28 8.35 -21.80
CA THR A 164 -13.59 9.63 -21.90
C THR A 164 -13.46 9.99 -23.38
N LYS A 165 -14.22 10.99 -23.84
CA LYS A 165 -13.98 11.60 -25.15
C LYS A 165 -12.59 12.23 -25.10
N ILE A 166 -11.66 11.67 -25.86
CA ILE A 166 -10.36 12.30 -26.11
C ILE A 166 -10.60 13.36 -27.18
N GLU A 167 -10.78 14.61 -26.77
CA GLU A 167 -10.73 15.74 -27.70
C GLU A 167 -9.28 15.89 -28.19
N GLY A 168 -9.05 15.68 -29.49
CA GLY A 168 -7.80 16.09 -30.13
C GLY A 168 -7.15 15.14 -31.14
N ILE A 169 -7.56 13.87 -31.25
CA ILE A 169 -7.03 12.99 -32.32
C ILE A 169 -7.96 13.07 -33.53
N ARG A 170 -7.60 13.93 -34.49
CA ARG A 170 -8.16 13.87 -35.84
C ARG A 170 -7.73 12.54 -36.46
N SER A 171 -8.66 11.62 -36.66
CA SER A 171 -8.44 10.46 -37.53
C SER A 171 -8.39 10.96 -38.98
N ASN A 172 -7.19 11.13 -39.50
CA ASN A 172 -6.96 11.02 -40.93
C ASN A 172 -6.01 9.85 -41.11
N LEU A 173 -6.59 8.65 -41.21
CA LEU A 173 -6.18 7.50 -42.00
C LEU A 173 -7.32 6.48 -41.93
#